data_AF-A0A258IF08-F1
#
_entry.id   AF-A0A258IF08-F1
#
_cell.length_a   1.000
_cell.length_b   1.000
_cell.length_c   1.000
_cell.angle_alpha   90.00
_cell.angle_beta   90.00
_cell.angle_gamma   90.00
#
_symmetry.space_group_name_H-M   'P 1'
#
loop_
_entity.id
_entity.type
_entity.pdbx_description
1 polymer ?
#
loop_
_entity_poly.entity_id
_entity_poly.type
_entity_poly.pdbx_seq_one_letter_code
_entity_poly.pdbx_strand_id
1 'polypeptide(L)'
;MNDNQTRDTARIRQETSGFFIASWQSLEEGLTLLAGTPERGQLVSETVSALRKSQTAGDPPAKLLLRVLAATAFLADDRPLRNEQGGAGAMT
;
A
#
# COMPACT_ATOMS: atom_id res chain seq x y z
N MET A 1 -23.93 -19.66 -41.63
CA MET A 1 -22.68 -20.33 -41.21
C MET A 1 -21.60 -19.26 -41.25
N ASN A 2 -21.55 -18.37 -40.24
CA ASN A 2 -20.96 -18.57 -38.91
C ASN A 2 -19.45 -18.85 -39.03
N ASP A 3 -18.53 -18.19 -38.36
CA ASP A 3 -18.57 -17.05 -37.45
C ASP A 3 -17.16 -16.44 -37.44
N ASN A 4 -17.13 -15.12 -37.41
CA ASN A 4 -16.21 -14.27 -36.68
C ASN A 4 -15.22 -15.02 -35.75
N GLN A 5 -14.01 -15.33 -36.22
CA GLN A 5 -12.87 -15.51 -35.35
C GLN A 5 -11.75 -14.60 -35.82
N THR A 6 -11.99 -13.32 -35.56
CA THR A 6 -10.99 -12.39 -35.02
C THR A 6 -9.95 -13.21 -34.26
N ARG A 7 -8.84 -13.51 -34.92
CA ARG A 7 -7.59 -13.77 -34.22
C ARG A 7 -7.22 -12.42 -33.63
N ASP A 8 -7.91 -12.09 -32.53
CA ASP A 8 -7.34 -11.32 -31.45
C ASP A 8 -6.03 -12.05 -31.16
N THR A 9 -4.98 -11.58 -31.84
CA THR A 9 -3.65 -11.53 -31.29
C THR A 9 -3.81 -10.74 -30.01
N ALA A 10 -4.40 -11.40 -29.01
CA ALA A 10 -4.53 -10.96 -27.65
C ALA A 10 -3.12 -10.54 -27.34
N ARG A 11 -2.94 -9.21 -27.37
CA ARG A 11 -1.74 -8.53 -26.98
C ARG A 11 -1.25 -9.35 -25.82
N ILE A 12 -0.08 -9.95 -25.96
CA ILE A 12 0.73 -10.24 -24.79
C ILE A 12 0.98 -8.82 -24.27
N ARG A 13 0.01 -8.34 -23.49
CA ARG A 13 0.16 -7.24 -22.57
C ARG A 13 1.16 -7.85 -21.62
N GLN A 14 2.43 -7.73 -21.98
CA GLN A 14 3.42 -7.35 -21.00
C GLN A 14 2.80 -6.10 -20.38
N GLU A 15 1.88 -6.31 -19.43
CA GLU A 15 1.70 -5.41 -18.33
C GLU A 15 3.10 -5.39 -17.76
N THR A 16 3.87 -4.41 -18.23
CA THR A 16 5.01 -3.87 -17.55
C THR A 16 4.48 -3.72 -16.14
N SER A 17 4.77 -4.73 -15.33
CA SER A 17 4.43 -4.74 -13.93
C SER A 17 5.24 -3.56 -13.46
N GLY A 18 4.59 -2.41 -13.36
CA GLY A 18 5.09 -1.18 -12.79
C GLY A 18 5.26 -1.45 -11.30
N PHE A 19 6.08 -2.43 -11.00
CA PHE A 19 6.53 -2.80 -9.70
C PHE A 19 7.38 -1.62 -9.29
N PHE A 20 7.06 -1.05 -8.13
CA PHE A 20 7.87 -0.01 -7.50
C PHE A 20 9.36 -0.36 -7.64
N ILE A 21 10.08 0.30 -8.55
CA ILE A 21 11.55 0.33 -8.55
C ILE A 21 11.96 1.50 -7.64
N ALA A 22 11.42 1.50 -6.43
CA ALA A 22 12.05 2.18 -5.32
C ALA A 22 12.59 1.03 -4.48
N SER A 23 13.86 1.11 -4.09
CA SER A 23 14.37 0.13 -3.12
C SER A 23 13.45 0.13 -1.89
N TRP A 24 13.32 -0.99 -1.19
CA TRP A 24 12.51 -1.01 0.02
C TRP A 24 12.96 0.05 1.05
N GLN A 25 14.23 0.45 1.01
CA GLN A 25 14.78 1.57 1.76
C GLN A 25 14.20 2.92 1.29
N SER A 26 14.14 3.16 -0.01
CA SER A 26 13.52 4.38 -0.57
C SER A 26 12.03 4.49 -0.25
N LEU A 27 11.32 3.35 -0.16
CA LEU A 27 9.94 3.34 0.32
C LEU A 27 9.86 3.72 1.80
N GLU A 28 10.75 3.17 2.63
CA GLU A 28 10.81 3.48 4.07
C GLU A 28 11.14 4.96 4.33
N GLU A 29 12.12 5.52 3.62
CA GLU A 29 12.45 6.94 3.65
C GLU A 29 11.26 7.80 3.20
N GLY A 30 10.61 7.45 2.08
CA GLY A 30 9.45 8.18 1.57
C GLY A 30 8.26 8.15 2.52
N LEU A 31 7.97 7.00 3.15
CA LEU A 31 6.92 6.88 4.15
C LEU A 31 7.25 7.63 5.45
N THR A 32 8.52 7.68 5.83
CA THR A 32 8.99 8.46 7.00
C THR A 32 8.78 9.96 6.77
N LEU A 33 9.09 10.45 5.57
CA LEU A 33 8.86 11.85 5.19
C LEU A 33 7.37 12.21 5.10
N LEU A 34 6.55 11.25 4.69
CA LEU A 34 5.10 11.43 4.56
C LEU A 34 4.35 11.21 5.88
N ALA A 35 5.00 10.76 6.95
CA ALA A 35 4.33 10.51 8.21
C ALA A 35 3.74 11.82 8.78
N GLY A 36 2.42 11.86 8.94
CA GLY A 36 1.71 13.06 9.42
C GLY A 36 2.02 13.35 10.90
N THR A 37 2.31 12.32 11.68
CA THR A 37 2.65 12.45 13.11
C THR A 37 3.88 11.60 13.47
N PRO A 38 4.64 11.95 14.53
CA PRO A 38 5.79 11.17 14.96
C PRO A 38 5.42 9.75 15.41
N GLU A 39 4.23 9.53 15.98
CA GLU A 39 3.74 8.21 16.35
C GLU A 39 3.54 7.32 15.12
N ARG A 40 2.99 7.88 14.03
CA ARG A 40 2.86 7.16 12.76
C ARG A 40 4.23 6.94 12.11
N GLY A 41 5.17 7.86 12.27
CA GLY A 41 6.57 7.69 11.85
C GLY A 41 7.25 6.45 12.45
N GLN A 42 6.95 6.11 13.71
CA GLN A 42 7.47 4.91 14.35
C GLN A 42 6.93 3.60 13.73
N LEU A 43 5.72 3.64 13.15
CA LEU A 43 5.07 2.49 12.52
C LEU A 43 5.58 2.21 11.10
N VAL A 44 6.40 3.10 10.52
CA VAL A 44 6.86 2.99 9.13
C VAL A 44 7.66 1.71 8.91
N SER A 45 8.61 1.40 9.79
CA SER A 45 9.48 0.22 9.63
C SER A 45 8.70 -1.10 9.75
N GLU A 46 7.72 -1.16 10.67
CA GLU A 46 6.80 -2.30 10.79
C GLU A 46 5.93 -2.45 9.55
N THR A 47 5.41 -1.34 9.03
CA THR A 47 4.57 -1.32 7.82
C THR A 47 5.34 -1.80 6.60
N VAL A 48 6.58 -1.33 6.40
CA VAL A 48 7.48 -1.80 5.32
C VAL A 48 7.78 -3.29 5.48
N SER A 49 8.01 -3.76 6.70
CA SER A 49 8.24 -5.18 6.98
C SER A 49 7.02 -6.05 6.63
N ALA A 50 5.81 -5.58 6.95
CA ALA A 50 4.56 -6.25 6.58
C ALA A 50 4.34 -6.29 5.06
N LEU A 51 4.67 -5.21 4.35
CA LEU A 51 4.62 -5.14 2.89
C LEU A 51 5.62 -6.08 2.22
N ARG A 52 6.86 -6.16 2.74
CA ARG A 52 7.86 -7.15 2.29
C ARG A 52 7.35 -8.58 2.48
N LYS A 53 6.78 -8.87 3.65
CA LYS A 53 6.18 -10.19 3.93
C LYS A 53 5.06 -10.53 2.95
N SER A 54 4.19 -9.58 2.65
CA SER A 54 3.14 -9.72 1.63
C SER A 54 3.70 -10.03 0.24
N GLN A 55 4.75 -9.33 -0.18
CA GLN A 55 5.43 -9.61 -1.44
C GLN A 55 5.98 -11.05 -1.46
N THR A 56 6.67 -11.47 -0.40
CA THR A 56 7.24 -12.83 -0.30
C THR A 56 6.18 -13.93 -0.24
N ALA A 57 4.96 -13.62 0.23
CA ALA A 57 3.84 -14.54 0.25
C ALA A 57 3.22 -14.77 -1.15
N GLY A 58 3.72 -14.08 -2.18
CA GLY A 58 3.20 -14.19 -3.54
C GLY A 58 1.89 -13.44 -3.77
N ASP A 59 1.59 -12.41 -2.97
CA ASP A 59 0.43 -11.57 -3.23
C ASP A 59 0.52 -10.93 -4.63
N PRO A 60 -0.62 -10.81 -5.36
CA PRO A 60 -0.62 -10.18 -6.66
C PRO A 60 -0.03 -8.76 -6.62
N PRO A 61 0.74 -8.33 -7.64
CA PRO A 61 1.36 -7.01 -7.66
C PRO A 61 0.35 -5.86 -7.45
N ALA A 62 -0.84 -5.96 -8.05
CA ALA A 62 -1.92 -4.99 -7.85
C ALA A 62 -2.38 -4.88 -6.39
N LYS A 63 -2.42 -6.01 -5.67
CA LYS A 63 -2.80 -6.06 -4.25
C LYS A 63 -1.70 -5.47 -3.37
N LEU A 64 -0.43 -5.70 -3.70
CA LEU A 64 0.69 -5.07 -3.01
C LEU A 64 0.66 -3.55 -3.19
N LEU A 65 0.41 -3.06 -4.42
CA LEU A 65 0.26 -1.62 -4.69
C LEU A 65 -0.87 -1.00 -3.86
N LEU A 66 -2.04 -1.65 -3.81
CA LEU A 66 -3.15 -1.20 -2.97
C LEU A 66 -2.78 -1.13 -1.49
N ARG A 67 -1.99 -2.09 -0.99
CA ARG A 67 -1.49 -2.08 0.39
C ARG A 67 -0.48 -0.96 0.63
N VAL A 68 0.41 -0.70 -0.33
CA VAL A 68 1.34 0.44 -0.26
C VAL A 68 0.55 1.75 -0.20
N LEU A 69 -0.42 1.94 -1.09
CA LEU A 69 -1.28 3.14 -1.10
C LEU A 69 -2.06 3.31 0.21
N ALA A 70 -2.65 2.22 0.74
CA ALA A 70 -3.36 2.24 2.01
C ALA A 70 -2.43 2.57 3.19
N ALA A 71 -1.22 2.00 3.20
CA ALA A 71 -0.19 2.30 4.18
C ALA A 71 0.25 3.77 4.11
N THR A 72 0.50 4.31 2.92
CA THR A 72 0.84 5.72 2.74
C THR A 72 -0.29 6.63 3.22
N ALA A 73 -1.54 6.34 2.84
CA ALA A 73 -2.69 7.14 3.28
C ALA A 73 -2.90 7.09 4.79
N PHE A 74 -2.65 5.93 5.41
CA PHE A 74 -2.66 5.81 6.87
C PHE A 74 -1.50 6.61 7.47
N LEU A 75 -0.27 6.44 7.02
CA LEU A 75 0.88 7.10 7.64
C LEU A 75 0.83 8.63 7.48
N ALA A 76 0.31 9.13 6.35
CA ALA A 76 0.16 10.56 6.07
C ALA A 76 -1.06 11.22 6.70
N ASP A 77 -1.95 10.46 7.34
CA ASP A 77 -3.10 11.02 8.02
C ASP A 77 -2.67 11.69 9.34
N ASP A 78 -2.92 12.99 9.42
CA ASP A 78 -2.57 13.84 10.58
C ASP A 78 -3.59 13.73 11.74
N ARG A 79 -4.65 12.93 11.57
CA ARG A 79 -5.58 12.68 12.68
C ARG A 79 -4.85 11.92 13.79
N PRO A 80 -5.10 12.24 15.07
CA PRO A 80 -4.54 11.49 16.18
C PRO A 80 -4.95 10.03 16.06
N LEU A 81 -4.02 9.12 16.31
CA LEU A 81 -4.34 7.70 16.46
C LEU A 81 -5.40 7.62 17.54
N ARG A 82 -6.61 7.21 17.16
CA ARG A 82 -7.76 7.17 18.06
C ARG A 82 -7.46 6.09 19.10
N ASN A 83 -6.83 6.48 20.20
CA ASN A 83 -6.74 5.64 21.37
C ASN A 83 -8.18 5.31 21.75
N GLU A 84 -8.52 4.03 21.78
CA GLU A 84 -9.78 3.50 22.30
C GLU A 84 -9.98 3.78 23.81
N GLN A 85 -9.27 4.77 24.37
CA GLN A 85 -9.37 5.24 25.76
C GLN A 85 -10.08 6.59 25.90
N GLY A 86 -10.37 7.31 24.80
CA GLY A 86 -11.11 8.59 24.86
C GLY A 86 -12.61 8.48 24.59
N GLY A 87 -13.13 7.27 24.32
CA GLY A 87 -14.47 7.04 23.78
C GLY A 87 -15.55 6.66 24.80
N ALA A 88 -15.28 6.76 26.10
CA ALA A 88 -16.28 6.52 27.15
C ALA A 88 -16.50 7.80 27.95
N GLY A 89 -17.56 8.55 27.61
CA GLY A 89 -18.24 9.42 28.56
C GLY A 89 -17.66 10.83 28.77
N ALA A 90 -17.46 11.60 27.70
CA ALA A 90 -17.58 13.05 27.80
C ALA A 90 -19.04 13.44 27.46
N MET A 91 -19.95 13.23 28.41
CA MET A 91 -21.25 13.90 28.42
C MET A 91 -21.45 14.54 29.79
N THR A 92 -21.19 15.85 29.80
CA THR A 92 -21.86 16.83 30.66
C THR A 92 -23.37 16.69 30.60
#